data_AF-W2SV33-F1
#
_entry.id   AF-W2SV33-F1
#
_cell.length_a   1.000
_cell.length_b   1.000
_cell.length_c   1.000
_cell.angle_alpha   90.00
_cell.angle_beta   90.00
_cell.angle_gamma   90.00
#
_symmetry.space_group_name_H-M   'P 1'
#
loop_
_entity.id
_entity.type
_entity.pdbx_description
1 polymer ?
#
loop_
_entity_poly.entity_id
_entity_poly.type
_entity_poly.pdbx_seq_one_letter_code
_entity_poly.pdbx_strand_id
1 'polypeptide(L)'
;MRLRNVRGYFVTADDLVFNFWHKIDLDFTYHPLGIIGKSVPGWYNGPAGTPALQRAVTLFTKTYRDYPAVQTVWKRYKERVLKYGKIKNASDYLIATNGFAASDFFYVPSTEITFFYDFMEILFEARVFKGIAVLKFLANVQHFVYCSMVIRTFVEVLLNL
;
A
#
# COMPACT_ATOMS: atom_id res chain seq x y z
N MET A 1 2.40 23.93 6.70
CA MET A 1 1.44 24.90 7.26
C MET A 1 1.65 24.96 8.77
N ARG A 2 1.91 26.13 9.37
CA ARG A 2 2.11 26.25 10.83
C ARG A 2 1.13 27.26 11.39
N LEU A 3 -0.04 26.78 11.80
CA LEU A 3 -1.04 27.58 12.50
C LEU A 3 -0.58 27.81 13.95
N ARG A 4 -0.74 29.03 14.46
CA ARG A 4 -0.40 29.42 15.84
C ARG A 4 -1.61 30.10 16.48
N ASN A 5 -1.73 30.02 17.80
CA ASN A 5 -2.80 30.64 18.62
C ASN A 5 -4.23 30.14 18.37
N VAL A 6 -4.40 28.85 18.04
CA VAL A 6 -5.74 28.25 17.89
C VAL A 6 -6.20 27.69 19.25
N ARG A 7 -7.43 28.02 19.68
CA ARG A 7 -8.04 27.54 20.93
C ARG A 7 -8.93 26.29 20.73
N GLY A 8 -8.94 25.72 19.53
CA GLY A 8 -9.83 24.63 19.10
C GLY A 8 -9.38 24.02 17.76
N TYR A 9 -10.26 23.28 17.08
CA TYR A 9 -9.92 22.53 15.87
C TYR A 9 -10.74 23.00 14.65
N PHE A 10 -10.09 23.04 13.49
CA PHE A 10 -10.77 23.12 12.18
C PHE A 10 -10.69 21.74 11.52
N VAL A 11 -11.84 21.25 11.02
CA VAL A 11 -11.93 19.95 10.34
C VAL A 11 -12.66 20.14 9.02
N THR A 12 -12.04 19.74 7.92
CA THR A 12 -12.69 19.54 6.62
C THR A 12 -11.83 18.61 5.78
N ALA A 13 -12.45 17.56 5.24
CA ALA A 13 -11.97 16.74 4.13
C ALA A 13 -13.13 15.90 3.59
N ASP A 14 -13.16 15.66 2.27
CA ASP A 14 -14.11 14.76 1.61
C ASP A 14 -13.81 13.27 1.93
N ASP A 15 -12.54 12.91 2.16
CA ASP A 15 -12.10 11.50 2.32
C ASP A 15 -11.20 11.19 3.53
N LEU A 16 -10.84 12.16 4.39
CA LEU A 16 -9.94 11.85 5.54
C LEU A 16 -9.98 12.85 6.71
N VAL A 17 -10.32 12.36 7.90
CA VAL A 17 -10.07 13.06 9.17
C VAL A 17 -8.94 12.37 9.93
N PHE A 18 -7.92 13.13 10.32
CA PHE A 18 -6.83 12.60 11.17
C PHE A 18 -7.30 12.55 12.62
N ASN A 19 -7.44 11.34 13.18
CA ASN A 19 -7.88 11.13 14.57
C ASN A 19 -6.73 11.41 15.54
N PHE A 20 -6.52 12.67 15.93
CA PHE A 20 -5.45 13.09 16.85
C PHE A 20 -5.58 12.56 18.29
N TRP A 21 -6.69 11.88 18.63
CA TRP A 21 -6.97 11.39 19.99
C TRP A 21 -6.50 9.95 20.26
N HIS A 22 -5.92 9.27 19.27
CA HIS A 22 -5.30 7.96 19.46
C HIS A 22 -3.79 8.03 19.25
N LYS A 23 -3.03 7.44 20.19
CA LYS A 23 -1.59 7.27 20.02
C LYS A 23 -1.35 6.31 18.85
N ILE A 24 -0.61 6.77 17.85
CA ILE A 24 -0.08 5.93 16.78
C ILE A 24 1.29 5.44 17.22
N ASP A 25 1.50 4.12 17.14
CA ASP A 25 2.84 3.56 17.29
C ASP A 25 3.65 3.83 16.03
N LEU A 26 4.67 4.67 16.17
CA LEU A 26 5.48 5.14 15.05
C LEU A 26 6.64 4.19 14.71
N ASP A 27 6.78 3.09 15.44
CA ASP A 27 7.75 2.03 15.14
C ASP A 27 7.25 1.13 14.00
N PHE A 28 5.96 1.17 13.68
CA PHE A 28 5.32 0.31 12.68
C PHE A 28 4.59 1.12 11.61
N THR A 29 4.31 0.47 10.47
CA THR A 29 3.44 1.05 9.44
C THR A 29 2.02 1.15 9.99
N TYR A 30 1.34 2.26 9.75
CA TYR A 30 -0.07 2.42 10.13
C TYR A 30 -0.91 2.68 8.89
N HIS A 31 -1.99 1.92 8.74
CA HIS A 31 -2.96 2.12 7.66
C HIS A 31 -4.40 2.06 8.22
N PRO A 32 -5.26 3.05 7.94
CA PRO A 32 -6.57 3.18 8.59
C PRO A 32 -7.49 1.99 8.33
N LEU A 33 -7.42 1.39 7.13
CA LEU A 33 -8.31 0.30 6.72
C LEU A 33 -7.60 -1.05 6.53
N GLY A 34 -6.27 -1.08 6.68
CA GLY A 34 -5.44 -2.18 6.21
C GLY A 34 -5.70 -2.61 4.75
N ILE A 35 -5.59 -3.92 4.53
CA ILE A 35 -5.86 -4.59 3.25
C ILE A 35 -7.35 -4.95 3.16
N ILE A 36 -8.03 -4.44 2.14
CA ILE A 36 -9.40 -4.82 1.79
C ILE A 36 -9.32 -5.96 0.78
N GLY A 37 -9.58 -7.19 1.22
CA GLY A 37 -9.45 -8.41 0.40
C GLY A 37 -10.46 -8.56 -0.75
N LYS A 38 -11.36 -7.59 -0.95
CA LYS A 38 -12.29 -7.55 -2.07
C LYS A 38 -11.58 -6.93 -3.27
N SER A 39 -11.24 -7.73 -4.27
CA SER A 39 -10.74 -7.21 -5.54
C SER A 39 -11.85 -6.48 -6.29
N VAL A 40 -11.50 -5.36 -6.92
CA VAL A 40 -12.41 -4.60 -7.80
C VAL A 40 -12.05 -4.99 -9.23
N PRO A 41 -12.88 -5.78 -9.96
CA PRO A 41 -12.52 -6.29 -11.28
C PRO A 41 -12.12 -5.17 -12.25
N GLY A 42 -12.80 -4.03 -12.23
CA GLY A 42 -12.46 -2.88 -13.08
C GLY A 42 -11.05 -2.33 -12.86
N TRP A 43 -10.53 -2.40 -11.63
CA TRP A 43 -9.18 -1.92 -11.31
C TRP A 43 -8.10 -2.93 -11.71
N TYR A 44 -8.41 -4.23 -11.64
CA TYR A 44 -7.47 -5.30 -11.97
C TYR A 44 -7.44 -5.69 -13.44
N ASN A 45 -8.57 -5.61 -14.14
CA ASN A 45 -8.67 -5.98 -15.56
C ASN A 45 -8.09 -4.90 -16.48
N GLY A 46 -8.07 -3.64 -16.01
CA GLY A 46 -7.51 -2.52 -16.75
C GLY A 46 -5.98 -2.54 -16.87
N PRO A 47 -5.41 -1.68 -17.73
CA PRO A 47 -3.96 -1.65 -17.98
C PRO A 47 -3.12 -1.32 -16.74
N ALA A 48 -3.72 -0.68 -15.72
CA ALA A 48 -3.08 -0.35 -14.45
C ALA A 48 -3.19 -1.46 -13.38
N GLY A 49 -3.87 -2.56 -13.68
CA GLY A 49 -4.13 -3.68 -12.78
C GLY A 49 -3.14 -4.84 -12.95
N THR A 50 -3.66 -6.04 -13.18
CA THR A 50 -2.88 -7.27 -13.43
C THR A 50 -1.84 -7.10 -14.55
N PRO A 51 -2.14 -6.47 -15.70
CA PRO A 51 -1.11 -6.21 -16.71
C PRO A 51 0.05 -5.33 -16.21
N ALA A 52 -0.23 -4.36 -15.34
CA ALA A 52 0.82 -3.55 -14.70
C ALA A 52 1.66 -4.36 -13.72
N LEU A 53 1.05 -5.25 -12.95
CA LEU A 53 1.80 -6.14 -12.04
C LEU A 53 2.70 -7.11 -12.81
N GLN A 54 2.27 -7.61 -13.97
CA GLN A 54 3.10 -8.41 -14.87
C GLN A 54 4.29 -7.60 -15.43
N ARG A 55 4.07 -6.33 -15.76
CA ARG A 55 5.16 -5.40 -16.13
C ARG A 55 6.12 -5.20 -14.97
N ALA A 56 5.64 -5.00 -13.74
CA ALA A 56 6.50 -4.88 -12.56
C ALA A 56 7.37 -6.13 -12.35
N VAL A 57 6.80 -7.34 -12.50
CA VAL A 57 7.60 -8.58 -12.48
C VAL A 57 8.65 -8.58 -13.59
N THR A 58 8.31 -8.09 -14.78
CA THR A 58 9.26 -7.96 -15.90
C THR A 58 10.38 -6.97 -15.57
N LEU A 59 10.08 -5.84 -14.93
CA LEU A 59 11.08 -4.88 -14.48
C LEU A 59 12.07 -5.55 -13.51
N PHE A 60 11.58 -6.26 -12.50
CA PHE A 60 12.43 -6.95 -11.53
C PHE A 60 13.23 -8.12 -12.13
N THR A 61 12.64 -8.92 -13.00
CA THR A 61 13.23 -10.20 -13.43
C THR A 61 13.97 -10.13 -14.75
N LYS A 62 13.72 -9.12 -15.58
CA LYS A 62 14.31 -8.97 -16.91
C LYS A 62 15.01 -7.61 -17.07
N THR A 63 14.26 -6.49 -16.99
CA THR A 63 14.80 -5.16 -17.33
C THR A 63 15.92 -4.73 -16.40
N TYR A 64 15.72 -4.84 -15.08
CA TYR A 64 16.69 -4.46 -14.06
C TYR A 64 17.32 -5.67 -13.40
N ARG A 65 17.42 -6.80 -14.13
CA ARG A 65 18.03 -8.04 -13.63
C ARG A 65 19.44 -7.80 -13.10
N ASP A 66 20.21 -6.97 -13.79
CA ASP A 66 21.63 -6.73 -13.49
C ASP A 66 21.85 -5.45 -12.68
N TYR A 67 20.78 -4.81 -12.19
CA TYR A 67 20.87 -3.57 -11.40
C TYR A 67 20.81 -3.88 -9.89
N PRO A 68 21.94 -3.76 -9.14
CA PRO A 68 22.01 -4.28 -7.77
C PRO A 68 21.02 -3.63 -6.79
N ALA A 69 20.73 -2.35 -6.96
CA ALA A 69 19.76 -1.65 -6.12
C ALA A 69 18.35 -2.24 -6.27
N VAL A 70 17.89 -2.46 -7.51
CA VAL A 70 16.57 -3.05 -7.78
C VAL A 70 16.51 -4.51 -7.32
N GLN A 71 17.60 -5.27 -7.47
CA GLN A 71 17.65 -6.65 -6.98
C GLN A 71 17.64 -6.74 -5.46
N THR A 72 18.19 -5.74 -4.74
CA THR A 72 18.08 -5.64 -3.28
C THR A 72 16.62 -5.48 -2.85
N VAL A 73 15.88 -4.60 -3.51
CA VAL A 73 14.44 -4.40 -3.27
C VAL A 73 13.67 -5.69 -3.55
N TRP A 74 13.95 -6.34 -4.68
CA TRP A 74 13.29 -7.58 -5.05
C TRP A 74 13.56 -8.72 -4.08
N LYS A 75 14.81 -8.85 -3.62
CA LYS A 75 15.19 -9.83 -2.60
C LYS A 75 14.42 -9.61 -1.30
N ARG A 76 14.37 -8.38 -0.80
CA ARG A 76 13.64 -8.01 0.43
C ARG A 76 12.14 -8.31 0.29
N TYR A 77 11.54 -7.99 -0.85
CA TYR A 77 10.14 -8.34 -1.14
C TYR A 77 9.92 -9.87 -1.11
N LYS A 78 10.76 -10.64 -1.82
CA LYS A 78 10.65 -12.11 -1.84
C LYS A 78 10.69 -12.71 -0.43
N GLU A 79 11.69 -12.32 0.36
CA GLU A 79 11.87 -12.84 1.73
C GLU A 79 10.66 -12.52 2.62
N ARG A 80 10.10 -11.30 2.50
CA ARG A 80 8.99 -10.84 3.34
C ARG A 80 7.66 -11.45 2.94
N VAL A 81 7.33 -11.51 1.65
CA VAL A 81 6.11 -12.19 1.19
C VAL A 81 6.09 -13.66 1.61
N LEU A 82 7.23 -14.35 1.51
CA LEU A 82 7.34 -15.76 1.93
C LEU A 82 7.23 -15.93 3.45
N LYS A 83 7.65 -14.93 4.23
CA LYS A 83 7.52 -14.93 5.69
C LYS A 83 6.08 -14.68 6.15
N TYR A 84 5.33 -13.82 5.45
CA TYR A 84 3.99 -13.38 5.87
C TYR A 84 2.83 -14.05 5.11
N GLY A 85 3.10 -14.81 4.05
CA GLY A 85 2.09 -15.50 3.24
C GLY A 85 2.32 -17.01 3.11
N LYS A 86 1.24 -17.79 2.97
CA LYS A 86 1.28 -19.24 2.63
C LYS A 86 1.59 -19.47 1.14
N ILE A 87 2.62 -18.85 0.58
CA ILE A 87 2.83 -18.80 -0.87
C ILE A 87 4.24 -19.25 -1.22
N LYS A 88 4.38 -19.98 -2.33
CA LYS A 88 5.65 -20.58 -2.79
C LYS A 88 6.45 -19.68 -3.72
N ASN A 89 5.82 -18.67 -4.34
CA ASN A 89 6.43 -17.82 -5.35
C ASN A 89 6.01 -16.35 -5.20
N ALA A 90 7.00 -15.47 -5.09
CA ALA A 90 6.78 -14.04 -4.89
C ALA A 90 6.26 -13.31 -6.13
N SER A 91 6.63 -13.75 -7.34
CA SER A 91 6.12 -13.19 -8.60
C SER A 91 4.63 -13.44 -8.72
N ASP A 92 4.20 -14.67 -8.42
CA ASP A 92 2.79 -15.06 -8.45
C ASP A 92 2.00 -14.25 -7.43
N TYR A 93 2.56 -14.02 -6.23
CA TYR A 93 1.93 -13.15 -5.25
C TYR A 93 1.85 -11.69 -5.71
N LEU A 94 2.89 -11.17 -6.36
CA LEU A 94 2.88 -9.80 -6.87
C LEU A 94 1.74 -9.62 -7.87
N ILE A 95 1.50 -10.59 -8.74
CA ILE A 95 0.46 -10.55 -9.79
C ILE A 95 -0.94 -10.85 -9.24
N ALA A 96 -1.05 -11.58 -8.11
CA ALA A 96 -2.34 -12.02 -7.58
C ALA A 96 -3.31 -10.87 -7.25
N THR A 97 -4.60 -11.11 -7.49
CA THR A 97 -5.70 -10.17 -7.29
C THR A 97 -6.18 -10.17 -5.84
N ASN A 98 -5.33 -9.70 -4.93
CA ASN A 98 -5.53 -9.84 -3.48
C ASN A 98 -6.37 -8.73 -2.82
N GLY A 99 -6.92 -7.79 -3.60
CA GLY A 99 -7.77 -6.71 -3.09
C GLY A 99 -7.20 -5.31 -3.32
N PHE A 100 -7.41 -4.38 -2.41
CA PHE A 100 -6.75 -3.07 -2.47
C PHE A 100 -6.54 -2.50 -1.07
N ALA A 101 -5.83 -1.38 -0.99
CA ALA A 101 -5.72 -0.56 0.19
C ALA A 101 -6.01 0.90 -0.18
N ALA A 102 -6.59 1.67 0.74
CA ALA A 102 -6.83 3.09 0.55
C ALA A 102 -5.48 3.84 0.46
N SER A 103 -5.19 4.42 -0.69
CA SER A 103 -3.88 5.04 -0.93
C SER A 103 -3.75 6.45 -0.36
N ASP A 104 -4.83 7.02 0.15
CA ASP A 104 -4.91 8.46 0.41
C ASP A 104 -4.28 8.84 1.75
N PHE A 105 -4.16 7.87 2.67
CA PHE A 105 -3.51 8.10 3.95
C PHE A 105 -2.97 6.84 4.63
N PHE A 106 -1.68 6.86 4.95
CA PHE A 106 -1.02 5.88 5.81
C PHE A 106 0.34 6.43 6.27
N TYR A 107 0.89 5.86 7.34
CA TYR A 107 2.21 6.20 7.86
C TYR A 107 3.19 5.06 7.58
N VAL A 108 4.40 5.43 7.14
CA VAL A 108 5.53 4.53 6.94
C VAL A 108 6.66 4.97 7.86
N PRO A 109 7.16 4.09 8.75
CA PRO A 109 8.27 4.44 9.63
C PRO A 109 9.56 4.65 8.85
N SER A 110 10.49 5.42 9.42
CA SER A 110 11.80 5.69 8.81
C SER A 110 12.60 4.42 8.53
N THR A 111 12.38 3.35 9.30
CA THR A 111 12.98 2.02 9.11
C THR A 111 12.48 1.30 7.84
N GLU A 112 11.32 1.70 7.31
CA GLU A 112 10.70 1.13 6.12
C GLU A 112 10.62 2.09 4.93
N ILE A 113 10.90 3.39 5.12
CA ILE A 113 10.69 4.41 4.09
C ILE A 113 11.52 4.20 2.83
N THR A 114 12.76 3.75 2.95
CA THR A 114 13.62 3.46 1.79
C THR A 114 13.05 2.31 0.97
N PHE A 115 12.67 1.21 1.63
CA PHE A 115 12.05 0.08 0.93
C PHE A 115 10.71 0.48 0.30
N PHE A 116 9.89 1.27 1.00
CA PHE A 116 8.66 1.81 0.45
C PHE A 116 8.92 2.62 -0.83
N TYR A 117 9.84 3.59 -0.77
CA TYR A 117 10.17 4.46 -1.90
C TYR A 117 10.65 3.62 -3.10
N ASP A 118 11.68 2.79 -2.91
CA ASP A 118 12.29 2.02 -4.00
C ASP A 118 11.29 1.02 -4.61
N PHE A 119 10.45 0.40 -3.77
CA PHE A 119 9.43 -0.54 -4.24
C PHE A 119 8.31 0.17 -5.00
N MET A 120 7.85 1.32 -4.50
CA MET A 120 6.81 2.11 -5.15
C MET A 120 7.29 2.70 -6.49
N GLU A 121 8.56 3.05 -6.61
CA GLU A 121 9.13 3.56 -7.87
C GLU A 121 9.01 2.53 -9.00
N ILE A 122 9.33 1.25 -8.72
CA ILE A 122 9.15 0.16 -9.70
C ILE A 122 7.67 -0.05 -10.05
N LEU A 123 6.78 -0.01 -9.07
CA LEU A 123 5.33 -0.16 -9.32
C LEU A 123 4.75 1.03 -10.10
N PHE A 124 5.27 2.23 -9.84
CA PHE A 124 4.91 3.45 -10.56
C PHE A 124 5.39 3.39 -12.01
N GLU A 125 6.64 2.99 -12.27
CA GLU A 125 7.16 2.79 -13.63
C GLU A 125 6.32 1.76 -14.39
N ALA A 126 5.92 0.67 -13.72
CA ALA A 126 5.03 -0.33 -14.27
C ALA A 126 3.58 0.15 -14.47
N ARG A 127 3.23 1.36 -13.99
CA ARG A 127 1.91 1.99 -14.02
C ARG A 127 0.85 1.23 -13.21
N VAL A 128 1.24 0.68 -12.06
CA VAL A 128 0.33 -0.01 -11.15
C VAL A 128 -0.59 1.01 -10.47
N PHE A 129 -1.88 0.69 -10.40
CA PHE A 129 -2.85 1.54 -9.71
C PHE A 129 -2.48 1.70 -8.23
N LYS A 130 -2.53 2.94 -7.70
CA LYS A 130 -2.04 3.30 -6.36
C LYS A 130 -2.61 2.43 -5.24
N GLY A 131 -3.91 2.11 -5.26
CA GLY A 131 -4.52 1.27 -4.23
C GLY A 131 -4.05 -0.19 -4.25
N ILE A 132 -3.67 -0.70 -5.43
CA ILE A 132 -3.06 -2.02 -5.57
C ILE A 132 -1.60 -1.95 -5.09
N ALA A 133 -0.86 -0.91 -5.46
CA ALA A 133 0.54 -0.74 -5.06
C ALA A 133 0.71 -0.67 -3.53
N VAL A 134 -0.12 0.13 -2.85
CA VAL A 134 -0.14 0.23 -1.38
C VAL A 134 -0.46 -1.12 -0.74
N LEU A 135 -1.42 -1.87 -1.26
CA LEU A 135 -1.67 -3.24 -0.78
C LEU A 135 -0.43 -4.12 -0.86
N LYS A 136 0.29 -4.10 -2.00
CA LYS A 136 1.49 -4.93 -2.18
C LYS A 136 2.59 -4.55 -1.20
N PHE A 137 2.71 -3.28 -0.86
CA PHE A 137 3.59 -2.82 0.22
C PHE A 137 3.13 -3.32 1.60
N LEU A 138 1.85 -3.12 1.95
CA LEU A 138 1.31 -3.54 3.25
C LEU A 138 1.44 -5.05 3.51
N ALA A 139 1.36 -5.86 2.45
CA ALA A 139 1.59 -7.30 2.55
C ALA A 139 3.04 -7.69 2.90
N ASN A 140 3.98 -6.75 2.82
CA ASN A 140 5.41 -6.96 3.07
C ASN A 140 5.90 -6.38 4.40
N VAL A 141 5.04 -5.69 5.14
CA VAL A 141 5.40 -5.02 6.38
C VAL A 141 4.41 -5.35 7.48
N GLN A 142 4.91 -5.41 8.70
CA GLN A 142 4.03 -5.39 9.86
C GLN A 142 3.34 -4.03 9.91
N HIS A 143 2.02 -4.04 10.01
CA HIS A 143 1.23 -2.83 10.07
C HIS A 143 0.08 -2.96 11.06
N PHE A 144 -0.30 -1.82 11.65
CA PHE A 144 -1.48 -1.71 12.49
C PHE A 144 -2.64 -1.13 11.71
N VAL A 145 -3.83 -1.65 12.02
CA VAL A 145 -5.10 -1.19 11.48
C VAL A 145 -5.98 -0.76 12.65
N TYR A 146 -6.44 0.48 12.63
CA TYR A 146 -7.46 0.92 13.57
C TYR A 146 -8.84 0.71 12.94
N CYS A 147 -9.50 -0.37 13.34
CA CYS A 147 -10.92 -0.55 13.05
C CYS A 147 -11.71 0.44 13.91
N SER A 148 -11.98 1.64 13.39
CA SER A 148 -13.17 2.36 13.85
C SER A 148 -14.30 1.96 12.91
N MET A 149 -15.35 1.38 13.50
CA MET A 149 -16.59 0.99 12.81
C MET A 149 -17.12 2.11 11.89
N VAL A 150 -16.81 3.36 12.23
CA VAL A 150 -17.15 4.59 11.50
C VAL A 150 -16.48 4.71 10.12
N ILE A 151 -15.20 4.35 9.96
CA ILE A 151 -14.50 4.49 8.66
C ILE A 151 -14.94 3.38 7.69
N ARG A 152 -15.23 2.18 8.19
CA ARG A 152 -15.69 1.05 7.36
C ARG A 152 -17.03 1.35 6.68
N THR A 153 -17.98 1.93 7.43
CA THR A 153 -19.28 2.35 6.90
C THR A 153 -19.15 3.46 5.85
N PHE A 154 -18.21 4.40 6.04
CA PHE A 154 -18.01 5.50 5.10
C PHE A 154 -17.49 5.01 3.73
N VAL A 155 -16.55 4.06 3.74
CA VAL A 155 -15.96 3.48 2.52
C VAL A 155 -16.94 2.58 1.78
N GLU A 156 -17.76 1.81 2.51
CA GLU A 156 -18.82 0.99 1.91
C GLU A 156 -19.90 1.84 1.23
N VAL A 157 -20.18 3.05 1.73
CA VAL A 157 -21.13 3.97 1.10
C VAL A 157 -20.53 4.63 -0.15
N LEU A 158 -19.26 5.07 -0.09
CA LEU A 158 -18.58 5.73 -1.22
C LEU A 158 -18.25 4.78 -2.39
N LEU A 159 -17.97 3.50 -2.13
CA LEU A 159 -17.62 2.53 -3.17
C LEU A 159 -18.81 1.78 -3.79
N ASN A 160 -20.04 2.02 -3.30
CA ASN A 160 -21.28 1.48 -3.87
C ASN A 160 -22.12 2.54 -4.62
N LEU A 161 -21.55 3.73 -4.86
CA LEU A 161 -22.04 4.75 -5.79
C LEU A 161 -21.17 4.73 -7.06
#